data_AF-A0A3M7CVH8-F1
#
_entry.id   AF-A0A3M7CVH8-F1
#
_cell.length_a   1.000
_cell.length_b   1.000
_cell.length_c   1.000
_cell.angle_alpha   90.00
_cell.angle_beta   90.00
_cell.angle_gamma   90.00
#
_symmetry.space_group_name_H-M   'P 1'
#
loop_
_entity.id
_entity.type
_entity.pdbx_description
1 polymer ?
#
loop_
_entity_poly.entity_id
_entity_poly.type
_entity_poly.pdbx_seq_one_letter_code
_entity_poly.pdbx_strand_id
1 'polypeptide(L)'
;MDGDAVLSTCPLPEVAEALGPFIKPRDEVSRIRQELQSYLQKQAGSADVPLSTANVTASSERDVLSPGPALSGVRRAYLQALRAHSEAQGKHDRLRADLERLSAGSLDERKRTKTSASVAENHLPLLRQRERLRKLQAIQRAFEGISSTGKAATNAHIDDLVRQKAGDLPAPPSVQQQTYSDKPDVDSRVLELKKAIIATKRRVDLLTRSDSTSNDEASRQSEPEVAGLQAALQELTIWMEDQLSLIGSAEGDSQAPPPTPSTGEQATSGATSSVEDIGALYEDYIDARERLITTINSPPSTNTTPDDSRSMSRSPPSRDIERRASPAETLLPHIRRLASTKLNEQALLQQSAYLRRQISTAESEDQRLILRLADESHIVQPGASKGKDWAEAGKEASRATTEAASERLKAGEKATASAKGALDDIEHVPKVFEDLS
;
A
#
# COMPACT_ATOMS: atom_id res chain seq x y z
N MET A 1 -12.91 35.67 36.00
CA MET A 1 -11.45 35.87 35.91
C MET A 1 -11.01 35.05 34.73
N ASP A 2 -10.99 35.72 33.60
CA ASP A 2 -11.51 35.18 32.35
C ASP A 2 -10.41 34.50 31.53
N GLY A 3 -10.73 33.33 30.96
CA GLY A 3 -9.77 32.44 30.28
C GLY A 3 -9.07 33.07 29.07
N ASP A 4 -9.62 34.14 28.50
CA ASP A 4 -9.02 34.87 27.38
C ASP A 4 -7.76 35.66 27.76
N ALA A 5 -7.59 36.00 29.04
CA ALA A 5 -6.40 36.77 29.48
C ALA A 5 -5.12 35.92 29.53
N VAL A 6 -5.22 34.59 29.50
CA VAL A 6 -4.04 33.70 29.59
C VAL A 6 -3.42 33.43 28.21
N LEU A 7 -4.20 33.53 27.13
CA LEU A 7 -3.71 33.28 25.77
C LEU A 7 -2.84 34.43 25.21
N SER A 8 -2.94 35.63 25.74
CA SER A 8 -2.20 36.82 25.26
C SER A 8 -0.80 36.99 25.85
N THR A 9 -0.40 36.16 26.83
CA THR A 9 0.91 36.27 27.51
C THR A 9 1.90 35.18 27.07
N CYS A 10 1.53 34.30 26.14
CA CYS A 10 2.44 33.28 25.62
C CYS A 10 3.32 33.86 24.49
N PRO A 11 4.66 33.69 24.55
CA PRO A 11 5.58 34.21 23.53
C PRO A 11 5.46 33.54 22.15
N LEU A 12 4.62 32.50 22.02
CA LEU A 12 4.37 31.72 20.81
C LEU A 12 2.86 31.44 20.65
N PRO A 13 2.13 32.21 19.82
CA PRO A 13 0.67 32.10 19.69
C PRO A 13 0.21 30.79 19.06
N GLU A 14 1.01 30.20 18.16
CA GLU A 14 0.68 28.93 17.46
C GLU A 14 0.64 27.72 18.42
N VAL A 15 1.50 27.73 19.46
CA VAL A 15 1.49 26.71 20.51
C VAL A 15 0.31 26.89 21.45
N ALA A 16 -0.09 28.14 21.72
CA ALA A 16 -1.26 28.44 22.54
C ALA A 16 -2.56 28.00 21.86
N GLU A 17 -2.66 28.16 20.53
CA GLU A 17 -3.79 27.67 19.74
C GLU A 17 -3.85 26.12 19.72
N ALA A 18 -2.71 25.45 19.54
CA ALA A 18 -2.63 23.98 19.56
C ALA A 18 -2.99 23.39 20.93
N LEU A 19 -2.67 24.09 22.03
CA LEU A 19 -2.97 23.65 23.39
C LEU A 19 -4.34 24.15 23.89
N GLY A 20 -4.98 25.08 23.18
CA GLY A 20 -6.30 25.65 23.52
C GLY A 20 -7.38 24.60 23.82
N PRO A 21 -7.53 23.51 23.04
CA PRO A 21 -8.50 22.45 23.32
C PRO A 21 -8.22 21.68 24.62
N PHE A 22 -6.98 21.71 25.11
CA PHE A 22 -6.52 20.96 26.29
C PHE A 22 -6.40 21.83 27.54
N ILE A 23 -6.33 23.16 27.39
CA ILE A 23 -6.28 24.13 28.48
C ILE A 23 -7.71 24.55 28.84
N LYS A 24 -8.29 23.87 29.83
CA LYS A 24 -9.62 24.22 30.36
C LYS A 24 -9.54 25.28 31.46
N PRO A 25 -10.55 26.14 31.62
CA PRO A 25 -10.61 27.09 32.73
C PRO A 25 -10.64 26.36 34.08
N ARG A 26 -10.07 26.99 35.10
CA ARG A 26 -9.89 26.39 36.43
C ARG A 26 -11.20 25.88 37.03
N ASP A 27 -12.30 26.57 36.76
CA ASP A 27 -13.63 26.21 37.25
C ASP A 27 -14.15 24.92 36.60
N GLU A 28 -13.97 24.75 35.29
CA GLU A 28 -14.31 23.49 34.60
C GLU A 28 -13.45 22.34 35.08
N VAL A 29 -12.16 22.56 35.28
CA VAL A 29 -11.25 21.53 35.84
C VAL A 29 -11.69 21.13 37.24
N SER A 30 -12.11 22.08 38.07
CA SER A 30 -12.61 21.79 39.42
C SER A 30 -13.92 21.00 39.38
N ARG A 31 -14.85 21.35 38.46
CA ARG A 31 -16.11 20.64 38.25
C ARG A 31 -15.88 19.20 37.76
N ILE A 32 -15.02 19.02 36.76
CA ILE A 32 -14.65 17.68 36.24
C ILE A 32 -14.01 16.85 37.35
N ARG A 33 -13.13 17.44 38.17
CA ARG A 33 -12.50 16.74 39.29
C ARG A 33 -13.52 16.30 40.34
N GLN A 34 -14.47 17.16 40.70
CA GLN A 34 -15.56 16.82 41.63
C GLN A 34 -16.46 15.71 41.06
N GLU A 35 -16.81 15.79 39.78
CA GLU A 35 -17.63 14.78 39.11
C GLU A 35 -16.93 13.41 39.06
N LEU A 36 -15.66 13.38 38.66
CA LEU A 36 -14.83 12.17 38.68
C LEU A 36 -14.66 11.62 40.09
N GLN A 37 -14.45 12.47 41.09
CA GLN A 37 -14.35 12.06 42.48
C GLN A 37 -15.65 11.43 42.95
N SER A 38 -16.82 12.01 42.62
CA SER A 38 -18.12 11.44 42.93
C SER A 38 -18.37 10.09 42.22
N TYR A 39 -17.90 9.95 40.99
CA TYR A 39 -18.04 8.72 40.21
C TYR A 39 -17.16 7.60 40.78
N LEU A 40 -15.90 7.90 41.07
CA LEU A 40 -14.96 6.96 41.69
C LEU A 40 -15.43 6.56 43.09
N GLN A 41 -15.98 7.50 43.86
CA GLN A 41 -16.55 7.21 45.18
C GLN A 41 -17.77 6.29 45.09
N LYS A 42 -18.63 6.47 44.07
CA LYS A 42 -19.74 5.55 43.77
C LYS A 42 -19.25 4.15 43.39
N GLN A 43 -18.18 4.04 42.61
CA GLN A 43 -17.60 2.74 42.21
C GLN A 43 -16.82 2.06 43.34
N ALA A 44 -16.19 2.82 44.24
CA ALA A 44 -15.43 2.30 45.37
C ALA A 44 -16.32 1.91 46.57
N GLY A 45 -17.64 2.18 46.52
CA GLY A 45 -18.62 1.69 47.49
C GLY A 45 -18.50 2.22 48.92
N SER A 46 -17.66 3.23 49.19
CA SER A 46 -17.44 3.74 50.55
C SER A 46 -17.36 5.27 50.57
N ALA A 47 -18.25 5.90 51.34
CA ALA A 47 -18.43 7.35 51.36
C ALA A 47 -17.31 8.11 52.12
N ASP A 48 -16.48 7.44 52.93
CA ASP A 48 -15.56 8.13 53.86
C ASP A 48 -14.09 7.71 53.80
N VAL A 49 -13.65 6.96 52.77
CA VAL A 49 -12.24 6.56 52.65
C VAL A 49 -11.53 7.42 51.60
N PRO A 50 -10.38 8.07 51.93
CA PRO A 50 -9.61 8.80 50.95
C PRO A 50 -9.19 7.88 49.81
N LEU A 51 -9.40 8.32 48.57
CA LEU A 51 -9.07 7.59 47.34
C LEU A 51 -7.56 7.37 47.27
N SER A 52 -7.09 6.23 47.81
CA SER A 52 -5.72 5.75 47.65
C SER A 52 -5.64 4.86 46.41
N THR A 53 -4.49 4.86 45.73
CA THR A 53 -4.23 4.06 44.51
C THR A 53 -4.53 2.56 44.69
N ALA A 54 -4.44 2.07 45.92
CA ALA A 54 -4.76 0.68 46.29
C ALA A 54 -6.27 0.35 46.27
N ASN A 55 -7.16 1.33 46.47
CA ASN A 55 -8.61 1.08 46.55
C ASN A 55 -9.29 1.11 45.17
N VAL A 56 -8.66 1.74 44.17
CA VAL A 56 -9.18 1.83 42.79
C VAL A 56 -8.95 0.52 42.02
N THR A 57 -7.87 -0.22 42.34
CA THR A 57 -7.56 -1.50 41.69
C THR A 57 -8.36 -2.68 42.28
N ALA A 58 -8.84 -2.56 43.52
CA ALA A 58 -9.55 -3.63 44.22
C ALA A 58 -11.00 -3.85 43.76
N SER A 59 -11.59 -2.92 43.00
CA SER A 59 -13.01 -2.97 42.60
C SER A 59 -13.24 -3.56 41.19
N SER A 60 -12.29 -4.34 40.67
CA SER A 60 -12.33 -4.78 39.27
C SER A 60 -13.16 -6.04 38.96
N GLU A 61 -13.88 -6.63 39.92
CA GLU A 61 -14.59 -7.90 39.66
C GLU A 61 -16.09 -7.90 39.96
N ARG A 62 -16.63 -6.85 40.58
CA ARG A 62 -18.06 -6.81 40.89
C ARG A 62 -18.62 -5.43 40.53
N ASP A 63 -19.50 -5.45 39.54
CA ASP A 63 -20.43 -4.37 39.20
C ASP A 63 -20.00 -3.33 38.14
N VAL A 64 -19.65 -3.82 36.93
CA VAL A 64 -19.72 -3.04 35.67
C VAL A 64 -21.17 -2.97 35.14
N LEU A 65 -22.17 -3.02 36.03
CA LEU A 65 -23.61 -3.15 35.71
C LEU A 65 -24.39 -1.83 35.80
N SER A 66 -23.77 -0.67 35.60
CA SER A 66 -24.56 0.52 35.28
C SER A 66 -23.80 1.51 34.39
N PRO A 67 -24.31 1.82 33.17
CA PRO A 67 -23.70 2.83 32.33
C PRO A 67 -23.94 4.21 32.95
N GLY A 68 -22.90 4.79 33.55
CA GLY A 68 -22.87 6.23 33.83
C GLY A 68 -23.08 7.03 32.52
N PRO A 69 -23.83 8.15 32.56
CA PRO A 69 -24.26 8.84 31.36
C PRO A 69 -23.13 9.74 30.81
N ALA A 70 -22.14 9.16 30.13
CA ALA A 70 -21.17 9.93 29.33
C ALA A 70 -20.26 9.09 28.40
N LEU A 71 -20.33 7.75 28.42
CA LEU A 71 -19.46 6.92 27.58
C LEU A 71 -19.99 6.92 26.14
N SER A 72 -19.57 7.90 25.35
CA SER A 72 -19.85 8.04 23.92
C SER A 72 -18.72 7.45 23.07
N GLY A 73 -19.07 6.91 21.90
CA GLY A 73 -18.11 6.44 20.89
C GLY A 73 -17.47 5.06 21.14
N VAL A 74 -16.20 4.94 20.75
CA VAL A 74 -15.43 3.67 20.68
C VAL A 74 -15.39 2.91 22.00
N ARG A 75 -15.30 3.62 23.13
CA ARG A 75 -15.24 2.99 24.46
C ARG A 75 -16.54 2.25 24.81
N ARG A 76 -17.70 2.77 24.37
CA ARG A 76 -18.99 2.07 24.52
C ARG A 76 -19.06 0.83 23.66
N ALA A 77 -18.59 0.92 22.41
CA ALA A 77 -18.53 -0.22 21.50
C ALA A 77 -17.61 -1.32 22.04
N TYR A 78 -16.46 -0.96 22.61
CA TYR A 78 -15.54 -1.91 23.25
C TYR A 78 -16.16 -2.62 24.46
N LEU A 79 -16.84 -1.88 25.35
CA LEU A 79 -17.54 -2.50 26.49
C LEU A 79 -18.70 -3.40 26.04
N GLN A 80 -19.41 -3.01 24.97
CA GLN A 80 -20.46 -3.84 24.39
C GLN A 80 -19.88 -5.12 23.76
N ALA A 81 -18.74 -5.01 23.07
CA ALA A 81 -18.04 -6.15 22.50
C ALA A 81 -17.54 -7.12 23.58
N LEU A 82 -16.97 -6.60 24.68
CA LEU A 82 -16.56 -7.43 25.83
C LEU A 82 -17.74 -8.18 26.45
N ARG A 83 -18.89 -7.51 26.60
CA ARG A 83 -20.12 -8.17 27.09
C ARG A 83 -20.58 -9.27 26.14
N ALA A 84 -20.67 -8.98 24.85
CA ALA A 84 -21.06 -9.96 23.84
C ALA A 84 -20.09 -11.16 23.80
N HIS A 85 -18.79 -10.91 23.98
CA HIS A 85 -17.78 -11.96 24.05
C HIS A 85 -17.99 -12.86 25.27
N SER A 86 -18.19 -12.28 26.46
CA SER A 86 -18.46 -13.05 27.69
C SER A 86 -19.73 -13.90 27.59
N GLU A 87 -20.78 -13.37 26.94
CA GLU A 87 -22.03 -14.09 26.71
C GLU A 87 -21.84 -15.24 25.69
N ALA A 88 -21.08 -15.00 24.62
CA ALA A 88 -20.75 -16.01 23.62
C ALA A 88 -19.91 -17.14 24.21
N GLN A 89 -18.93 -16.81 25.06
CA GLN A 89 -18.11 -17.80 25.77
C GLN A 89 -18.98 -18.66 26.69
N GLY A 90 -19.88 -18.06 27.47
CA GLY A 90 -20.82 -18.82 28.30
C GLY A 90 -21.75 -19.73 27.48
N LYS A 91 -22.17 -19.34 26.28
CA LYS A 91 -22.95 -20.19 25.37
C LYS A 91 -22.11 -21.36 24.82
N HIS A 92 -20.86 -21.09 24.45
CA HIS A 92 -19.95 -22.13 23.97
C HIS A 92 -19.68 -23.18 25.05
N ASP A 93 -19.43 -22.75 26.28
CA ASP A 93 -19.16 -23.67 27.39
C ASP A 93 -20.38 -24.52 27.74
N ARG A 94 -21.60 -23.97 27.64
CA ARG A 94 -22.84 -24.75 27.76
C ARG A 94 -22.98 -25.79 26.65
N LEU A 95 -22.78 -25.41 25.39
CA LEU A 95 -22.85 -26.35 24.26
C LEU A 95 -21.79 -27.45 24.38
N ARG A 96 -20.60 -27.10 24.87
CA ARG A 96 -19.54 -28.06 25.14
C ARG A 96 -19.94 -29.06 26.22
N ALA A 97 -20.51 -28.58 27.33
CA ALA A 97 -21.02 -29.45 28.39
C ALA A 97 -22.15 -30.37 27.89
N ASP A 98 -23.04 -29.87 27.03
CA ASP A 98 -24.11 -30.67 26.43
C ASP A 98 -23.56 -31.75 25.48
N LEU A 99 -22.54 -31.45 24.68
CA LEU A 99 -21.85 -32.43 23.84
C LEU A 99 -21.11 -33.50 24.65
N GLU A 100 -20.45 -33.09 25.74
CA GLU A 100 -19.81 -34.02 26.67
C GLU A 100 -20.84 -34.96 27.31
N ARG A 101 -22.02 -34.45 27.68
CA ARG A 101 -23.13 -35.26 28.22
C ARG A 101 -23.70 -36.24 27.19
N LEU A 102 -23.87 -35.83 25.94
CA LEU A 102 -24.35 -36.68 24.85
C LEU A 102 -23.33 -37.75 24.46
N SER A 103 -22.03 -37.42 24.49
CA SER A 103 -20.97 -38.39 24.18
C SER A 103 -20.80 -39.43 25.31
N ALA A 104 -20.93 -39.02 26.57
CA ALA A 104 -20.89 -39.93 27.71
C ALA A 104 -22.09 -40.90 27.74
N GLY A 105 -23.30 -40.44 27.39
CA GLY A 105 -24.50 -41.29 27.33
C GLY A 105 -24.54 -42.30 26.17
N SER A 106 -23.68 -42.14 25.15
CA SER A 106 -23.62 -43.03 23.98
C SER A 106 -22.81 -44.31 24.22
N LEU A 107 -22.00 -44.35 25.29
CA LEU A 107 -21.13 -45.50 25.59
C LEU A 107 -21.89 -46.69 26.21
N ASP A 108 -23.00 -46.47 26.91
CA ASP A 108 -23.79 -47.54 27.54
C ASP A 108 -24.75 -48.25 26.57
N GLU A 109 -25.16 -47.61 25.47
CA GLU A 109 -26.13 -48.15 24.51
C GLU A 109 -25.50 -49.03 23.40
N ARG A 110 -24.17 -49.17 23.41
CA ARG A 110 -23.38 -49.79 22.31
C ARG A 110 -23.51 -51.32 22.23
N LYS A 111 -24.23 -51.96 23.15
CA LYS A 111 -24.50 -53.42 23.13
C LYS A 111 -25.77 -53.85 22.38
N ARG A 112 -26.65 -52.93 21.94
CA ARG A 112 -27.96 -53.30 21.35
C ARG A 112 -28.17 -52.98 19.86
N THR A 113 -27.19 -52.45 19.16
CA THR A 113 -27.43 -51.70 17.90
C THR A 113 -26.65 -52.16 16.66
N LYS A 114 -26.33 -53.45 16.51
CA LYS A 114 -25.73 -53.94 15.24
C LYS A 114 -26.68 -53.76 14.03
N THR A 115 -27.99 -53.70 14.24
CA THR A 115 -28.98 -53.49 13.17
C THR A 115 -29.26 -52.00 12.88
N SER A 116 -29.19 -51.11 13.87
CA SER A 116 -29.33 -49.67 13.63
C SER A 116 -28.04 -48.99 13.16
N ALA A 117 -26.87 -49.58 13.41
CA ALA A 117 -25.61 -49.16 12.80
C ALA A 117 -25.65 -49.28 11.27
N SER A 118 -26.23 -50.35 10.70
CA SER A 118 -26.35 -50.52 9.25
C SER A 118 -27.31 -49.49 8.60
N VAL A 119 -28.43 -49.16 9.26
CA VAL A 119 -29.35 -48.12 8.78
C VAL A 119 -28.72 -46.73 8.92
N ALA A 120 -28.00 -46.46 10.00
CA ALA A 120 -27.26 -45.21 10.20
C ALA A 120 -26.09 -45.06 9.22
N GLU A 121 -25.35 -46.14 8.94
CA GLU A 121 -24.24 -46.19 7.96
C GLU A 121 -24.73 -45.91 6.53
N ASN A 122 -25.95 -46.32 6.19
CA ASN A 122 -26.57 -45.99 4.90
C ASN A 122 -27.26 -44.61 4.90
N HIS A 123 -27.72 -44.10 6.04
CA HIS A 123 -28.41 -42.80 6.14
C HIS A 123 -27.45 -41.61 6.27
N LEU A 124 -26.28 -41.78 6.92
CA LEU A 124 -25.24 -40.76 7.02
C LEU A 124 -24.71 -40.26 5.66
N PRO A 125 -24.39 -41.12 4.66
CA PRO A 125 -23.97 -40.66 3.35
C PRO A 125 -25.11 -39.91 2.63
N LEU A 126 -26.36 -40.34 2.79
CA LEU A 126 -27.53 -39.63 2.26
C LEU A 126 -27.70 -38.25 2.90
N LEU A 127 -27.51 -38.13 4.21
CA LEU A 127 -27.53 -36.83 4.90
C LEU A 127 -26.40 -35.92 4.43
N ARG A 128 -25.18 -36.44 4.30
CA ARG A 128 -24.03 -35.69 3.77
C ARG A 128 -24.26 -35.25 2.33
N GLN A 129 -24.86 -36.08 1.50
CA GLN A 129 -25.24 -35.73 0.13
C GLN A 129 -26.32 -34.64 0.11
N ARG A 130 -27.36 -34.75 0.94
CA ARG A 130 -28.40 -33.71 1.08
C ARG A 130 -27.84 -32.40 1.59
N GLU A 131 -26.91 -32.45 2.53
CA GLU A 131 -26.23 -31.27 3.05
C GLU A 131 -25.32 -30.64 2.00
N ARG A 132 -24.56 -31.44 1.25
CA ARG A 132 -23.75 -30.97 0.11
C ARG A 132 -24.62 -30.33 -0.97
N LEU A 133 -25.79 -30.90 -1.25
CA LEU A 133 -26.76 -30.33 -2.18
C LEU A 133 -27.32 -29.01 -1.65
N ARG A 134 -27.70 -28.92 -0.37
CA ARG A 134 -28.13 -27.65 0.24
C ARG A 134 -27.04 -26.58 0.18
N LYS A 135 -25.79 -26.95 0.46
CA LYS A 135 -24.62 -26.04 0.36
C LYS A 135 -24.44 -25.57 -1.07
N LEU A 136 -24.50 -26.48 -2.06
CA LEU A 136 -24.41 -26.13 -3.47
C LEU A 136 -25.57 -25.23 -3.92
N GLN A 137 -26.80 -25.49 -3.47
CA GLN A 137 -27.93 -24.61 -3.73
C GLN A 137 -27.77 -23.24 -3.07
N ALA A 138 -27.18 -23.16 -1.88
CA ALA A 138 -26.89 -21.88 -1.24
C ALA A 138 -25.83 -21.09 -2.03
N ILE A 139 -24.76 -21.75 -2.50
CA ILE A 139 -23.75 -21.15 -3.37
C ILE A 139 -24.37 -20.73 -4.71
N GLN A 140 -25.22 -21.56 -5.31
CA GLN A 140 -25.91 -21.24 -6.55
C GLN A 140 -26.83 -20.03 -6.38
N ARG A 141 -27.64 -19.96 -5.32
CA ARG A 141 -28.46 -18.77 -5.02
C ARG A 141 -27.61 -17.53 -4.76
N ALA A 142 -26.48 -17.68 -4.06
CA ALA A 142 -25.55 -16.58 -3.85
C ALA A 142 -24.93 -16.10 -5.17
N PHE A 143 -24.58 -17.03 -6.06
CA PHE A 143 -24.06 -16.71 -7.39
C PHE A 143 -25.12 -16.07 -8.30
N GLU A 144 -26.36 -16.56 -8.30
CA GLU A 144 -27.50 -15.94 -8.97
C GLU A 144 -27.78 -14.54 -8.40
N GLY A 145 -27.65 -14.37 -7.09
CA GLY A 145 -27.69 -13.08 -6.40
C GLY A 145 -26.58 -12.14 -6.90
N ILE A 146 -25.32 -12.58 -6.86
CA ILE A 146 -24.15 -11.78 -7.28
C ILE A 146 -24.21 -11.48 -8.77
N SER A 147 -24.63 -12.42 -9.61
CA SER A 147 -24.73 -12.23 -11.06
C SER A 147 -25.92 -11.35 -11.44
N SER A 148 -27.05 -11.41 -10.73
CA SER A 148 -28.15 -10.46 -10.92
C SER A 148 -27.79 -9.06 -10.44
N THR A 149 -27.14 -8.92 -9.28
CA THR A 149 -26.62 -7.62 -8.81
C THR A 149 -25.49 -7.11 -9.69
N GLY A 150 -24.64 -8.01 -10.20
CA GLY A 150 -23.53 -7.70 -11.09
C GLY A 150 -24.00 -7.24 -12.47
N LYS A 151 -25.01 -7.91 -13.05
CA LYS A 151 -25.68 -7.45 -14.28
C LYS A 151 -26.43 -6.14 -14.09
N ALA A 152 -27.02 -5.92 -12.91
CA ALA A 152 -27.59 -4.62 -12.57
C ALA A 152 -26.51 -3.54 -12.41
N ALA A 153 -25.33 -3.89 -11.86
CA ALA A 153 -24.17 -3.01 -11.68
C ALA A 153 -23.40 -2.71 -12.97
N THR A 154 -23.44 -3.58 -13.98
CA THR A 154 -22.88 -3.27 -15.31
C THR A 154 -23.79 -2.36 -16.12
N ASN A 155 -25.09 -2.32 -15.80
CA ASN A 155 -26.08 -1.51 -16.49
C ASN A 155 -26.40 -0.19 -15.77
N ALA A 156 -26.00 -0.04 -14.51
CA ALA A 156 -26.16 1.18 -13.72
C ALA A 156 -24.78 1.74 -13.34
N HIS A 157 -24.62 3.06 -13.32
CA HIS A 157 -23.38 3.69 -12.90
C HIS A 157 -23.07 3.27 -11.45
N ILE A 158 -21.82 2.91 -11.15
CA ILE A 158 -21.40 2.44 -9.82
C ILE A 158 -21.85 3.40 -8.70
N ASP A 159 -21.88 4.71 -8.98
CA ASP A 159 -22.34 5.75 -8.08
C ASP A 159 -23.83 5.63 -7.69
N ASP A 160 -24.70 5.19 -8.61
CA ASP A 160 -26.13 5.01 -8.34
C ASP A 160 -26.37 3.80 -7.44
N LEU A 161 -25.54 2.77 -7.58
CA LEU A 161 -25.61 1.55 -6.77
C LEU A 161 -25.05 1.78 -5.36
N VAL A 162 -24.00 2.60 -5.24
CA VAL A 162 -23.49 3.10 -3.97
C VAL A 162 -24.54 3.95 -3.26
N ARG A 163 -25.21 4.87 -3.96
CA ARG A 163 -26.34 5.66 -3.40
C ARG A 163 -27.51 4.78 -2.95
N GLN A 164 -27.84 3.74 -3.71
CA GLN A 164 -28.95 2.85 -3.38
C GLN A 164 -28.67 1.94 -2.16
N LYS A 165 -27.43 1.47 -1.98
CA LYS A 165 -27.05 0.54 -0.91
C LYS A 165 -26.49 1.19 0.34
N ALA A 166 -25.73 2.28 0.20
CA ALA A 166 -25.20 3.04 1.33
C ALA A 166 -26.17 4.12 1.83
N GLY A 167 -27.28 4.34 1.12
CA GLY A 167 -28.10 5.54 1.28
C GLY A 167 -27.39 6.75 0.67
N ASP A 168 -28.12 7.85 0.47
CA ASP A 168 -27.45 9.13 0.22
C ASP A 168 -26.50 9.39 1.38
N LEU A 169 -25.22 9.67 1.04
CA LEU A 169 -24.24 10.04 2.06
C LEU A 169 -24.87 11.14 2.93
N PRO A 170 -24.80 11.03 4.27
CA PRO A 170 -25.31 12.07 5.14
C PRO A 170 -24.69 13.37 4.68
N ALA A 171 -25.53 14.33 4.33
CA ALA A 171 -25.09 15.65 3.92
C ALA A 171 -24.06 16.11 4.98
N PRO A 172 -22.84 16.49 4.57
CA PRO A 172 -21.88 17.05 5.50
C PRO A 172 -22.61 18.15 6.29
N PRO A 173 -22.43 18.21 7.62
CA PRO A 173 -23.24 19.06 8.47
C PRO A 173 -23.36 20.43 7.83
N SER A 174 -24.61 20.79 7.53
CA SER A 174 -24.98 22.06 6.92
C SER A 174 -24.56 23.19 7.84
N VAL A 175 -23.29 23.57 7.75
CA VAL A 175 -22.91 24.97 7.87
C VAL A 175 -23.69 25.65 6.77
N GLN A 176 -24.68 26.41 7.22
CA GLN A 176 -25.61 27.17 6.42
C GLN A 176 -24.88 27.71 5.20
N GLN A 177 -25.28 27.21 4.03
CA GLN A 177 -25.05 27.89 2.78
C GLN A 177 -25.89 29.17 2.82
N GLN A 178 -25.36 30.16 3.56
CA GLN A 178 -25.54 31.54 3.18
C GLN A 178 -25.01 31.61 1.76
N THR A 179 -25.93 31.88 0.84
CA THR A 179 -25.72 32.38 -0.50
C THR A 179 -24.40 33.14 -0.63
N TYR A 180 -23.36 32.45 -1.09
CA TYR A 180 -22.20 33.05 -1.72
C TYR A 180 -22.08 32.45 -3.11
N SER A 181 -22.80 33.12 -4.02
CA SER A 181 -22.28 33.44 -5.34
C SER A 181 -21.00 34.29 -5.17
N ASP A 182 -19.94 33.71 -4.62
CA ASP A 182 -18.59 34.24 -4.66
C ASP A 182 -17.68 33.05 -4.39
N LYS A 183 -17.26 32.42 -5.49
CA LYS A 183 -15.90 31.88 -5.53
C LYS A 183 -15.02 33.01 -4.99
N PRO A 184 -14.20 32.83 -3.93
CA PRO A 184 -13.31 33.89 -3.50
C PRO A 184 -12.49 34.25 -4.71
N ASP A 185 -12.82 35.42 -5.25
CA ASP A 185 -12.40 35.86 -6.56
C ASP A 185 -10.88 35.75 -6.54
N VAL A 186 -10.36 34.76 -7.27
CA VAL A 186 -8.93 34.52 -7.32
C VAL A 186 -8.26 35.80 -7.82
N ASP A 187 -8.98 36.57 -8.65
CA ASP A 187 -8.57 37.90 -9.08
C ASP A 187 -8.59 38.90 -7.92
N SER A 188 -9.56 38.90 -7.00
CA SER A 188 -9.53 39.74 -5.79
C SER A 188 -8.34 39.44 -4.88
N ARG A 189 -7.99 38.16 -4.66
CA ARG A 189 -6.81 37.78 -3.87
C ARG A 189 -5.52 38.08 -4.60
N VAL A 190 -5.49 37.91 -5.93
CA VAL A 190 -4.37 38.32 -6.77
C VAL A 190 -4.24 39.84 -6.80
N LEU A 191 -5.33 40.60 -6.77
CA LEU A 191 -5.33 42.06 -6.69
C LEU A 191 -4.89 42.52 -5.30
N GLU A 192 -5.27 41.83 -4.23
CA GLU A 192 -4.80 42.09 -2.88
C GLU A 192 -3.31 41.79 -2.75
N LEU A 193 -2.83 40.68 -3.32
CA LEU A 193 -1.42 40.34 -3.42
C LEU A 193 -0.64 41.39 -4.25
N LYS A 194 -1.15 41.76 -5.42
CA LYS A 194 -0.56 42.81 -6.28
C LYS A 194 -0.50 44.15 -5.53
N LYS A 195 -1.54 44.50 -4.79
CA LYS A 195 -1.59 45.72 -3.97
C LYS A 195 -0.58 45.66 -2.83
N ALA A 196 -0.44 44.52 -2.17
CA ALA A 196 0.55 44.30 -1.12
C ALA A 196 1.97 44.40 -1.68
N ILE A 197 2.25 43.79 -2.83
CA ILE A 197 3.55 43.85 -3.52
C ILE A 197 3.89 45.28 -3.96
N ILE A 198 2.93 46.04 -4.47
CA ILE A 198 3.15 47.46 -4.83
C ILE A 198 3.40 48.29 -3.57
N ALA A 199 2.69 48.02 -2.47
CA ALA A 199 2.90 48.72 -1.20
C ALA A 199 4.27 48.41 -0.57
N THR A 200 4.70 47.15 -0.61
CA THR A 200 6.03 46.76 -0.13
C THR A 200 7.14 47.32 -1.02
N LYS A 201 6.98 47.26 -2.35
CA LYS A 201 7.92 47.88 -3.30
C LYS A 201 8.08 49.37 -3.05
N ARG A 202 6.98 50.12 -2.87
CA ARG A 202 7.05 51.56 -2.52
C ARG A 202 7.76 51.81 -1.20
N ARG A 203 7.59 50.93 -0.20
CA ARG A 203 8.27 51.04 1.09
C ARG A 203 9.77 50.78 0.97
N VAL A 204 10.16 49.80 0.16
CA VAL A 204 11.56 49.50 -0.16
C VAL A 204 12.17 50.66 -0.95
N ASP A 205 11.48 51.18 -1.97
CA ASP A 205 11.94 52.33 -2.77
C ASP A 205 12.10 53.60 -1.92
N LEU A 206 11.26 53.79 -0.89
CA LEU A 206 11.41 54.90 0.07
C LEU A 206 12.61 54.69 0.99
N LEU A 207 12.91 53.46 1.40
CA LEU A 207 14.07 53.15 2.23
C LEU A 207 15.37 53.31 1.43
N THR A 208 15.43 52.78 0.20
CA THR A 208 16.58 52.92 -0.69
C THR A 208 16.82 54.38 -1.10
N ARG A 209 15.76 55.17 -1.27
CA ARG A 209 15.85 56.60 -1.56
C ARG A 209 16.21 57.45 -0.34
N SER A 210 15.86 57.00 0.86
CA SER A 210 16.29 57.66 2.11
C SER A 210 17.78 57.41 2.38
N ASP A 211 18.25 56.18 2.13
CA ASP A 211 19.67 55.81 2.23
C ASP A 211 20.54 56.53 1.18
N SER A 212 20.01 56.81 -0.01
CA SER A 212 20.75 57.56 -1.04
C SER A 212 20.85 59.06 -0.75
N THR A 213 19.92 59.65 0.00
CA THR A 213 20.00 61.07 0.41
C THR A 213 20.94 61.33 1.60
N SER A 214 21.33 60.30 2.36
CA SER A 214 22.27 60.44 3.50
C SER A 214 23.75 60.21 3.14
N ASN A 215 24.08 59.90 1.89
CA ASN A 215 25.42 59.47 1.46
C ASN A 215 25.92 60.16 0.18
N ASP A 216 25.68 61.47 0.05
CA ASP A 216 25.88 62.22 -1.20
C ASP A 216 27.36 62.55 -1.54
N GLU A 217 28.35 61.99 -0.84
CA GLU A 217 29.78 62.26 -1.13
C GLU A 217 30.61 61.00 -1.42
N ALA A 218 30.09 59.78 -1.25
CA ALA A 218 30.85 58.53 -1.48
C ALA A 218 30.33 57.65 -2.65
N SER A 219 29.17 57.99 -3.24
CA SER A 219 28.37 57.01 -4.02
C SER A 219 28.54 57.03 -5.54
N ARG A 220 29.49 57.76 -6.12
CA ARG A 220 29.67 57.75 -7.59
C ARG A 220 30.39 56.52 -8.15
N GLN A 221 30.98 55.68 -7.29
CA GLN A 221 31.66 54.44 -7.72
C GLN A 221 30.86 53.16 -7.48
N SER A 222 29.83 53.18 -6.63
CA SER A 222 29.03 52.00 -6.27
C SER A 222 27.77 51.78 -7.12
N GLU A 223 27.25 52.80 -7.81
CA GLU A 223 26.07 52.65 -8.68
C GLU A 223 26.22 51.60 -9.80
N PRO A 224 27.33 51.52 -10.57
CA PRO A 224 27.43 50.52 -11.64
C PRO A 224 27.61 49.09 -11.10
N GLU A 225 28.19 48.94 -9.90
CA GLU A 225 28.36 47.64 -9.25
C GLU A 225 27.05 47.12 -8.67
N VAL A 226 26.26 47.99 -8.04
CA VAL A 226 24.91 47.66 -7.56
C VAL A 226 23.99 47.37 -8.75
N ALA A 227 24.10 48.12 -9.85
CA ALA A 227 23.34 47.83 -11.07
C ALA A 227 23.76 46.49 -11.72
N GLY A 228 25.05 46.16 -11.71
CA GLY A 228 25.55 44.87 -12.20
C GLY A 228 25.10 43.70 -11.34
N LEU A 229 25.13 43.84 -10.02
CA LEU A 229 24.61 42.83 -9.09
C LEU A 229 23.10 42.65 -9.21
N GLN A 230 22.36 43.74 -9.43
CA GLN A 230 20.92 43.69 -9.66
C GLN A 230 20.59 43.02 -11.00
N ALA A 231 21.37 43.26 -12.06
CA ALA A 231 21.23 42.57 -13.34
C ALA A 231 21.54 41.08 -13.21
N ALA A 232 22.60 40.71 -12.48
CA ALA A 232 22.94 39.31 -12.22
C ALA A 232 21.85 38.60 -11.39
N LEU A 233 21.26 39.29 -10.41
CA LEU A 233 20.16 38.74 -9.62
C LEU A 233 18.90 38.55 -10.48
N GLN A 234 18.60 39.49 -11.38
CA GLN A 234 17.48 39.35 -12.32
C GLN A 234 17.71 38.19 -13.30
N GLU A 235 18.92 38.03 -13.83
CA GLU A 235 19.27 36.91 -14.71
C GLU A 235 19.14 35.56 -13.98
N LEU A 236 19.61 35.46 -12.74
CA LEU A 236 19.48 34.26 -11.92
C LEU A 236 18.02 33.96 -11.59
N THR A 237 17.21 34.99 -11.35
CA THR A 237 15.76 34.85 -11.11
C THR A 237 15.05 34.32 -12.36
N ILE A 238 15.33 34.89 -13.53
CA ILE A 238 14.79 34.41 -14.81
C ILE A 238 15.23 32.96 -15.06
N TRP A 239 16.49 32.62 -14.78
CA TRP A 239 16.98 31.26 -14.92
C TRP A 239 16.27 30.28 -13.97
N MET A 240 16.06 30.65 -12.70
CA MET A 240 15.30 29.82 -11.76
C MET A 240 13.84 29.66 -12.18
N GLU A 241 13.20 30.73 -12.65
CA GLU A 241 11.82 30.67 -13.17
C GLU A 241 11.72 29.77 -14.41
N ASP A 242 12.70 29.82 -15.32
CA ASP A 242 12.79 28.93 -16.48
C ASP A 242 12.96 27.46 -16.05
N GLN A 243 13.85 27.18 -15.10
CA GLN A 243 14.01 25.83 -14.54
C GLN A 243 12.75 25.32 -13.82
N LEU A 244 12.07 26.18 -13.06
CA LEU A 244 10.81 25.83 -12.40
C LEU A 244 9.67 25.63 -13.40
N SER A 245 9.65 26.38 -14.51
CA SER A 245 8.68 26.18 -15.60
C SER A 245 8.88 24.85 -16.33
N LEU A 246 10.13 24.40 -16.47
CA LEU A 246 10.49 23.14 -17.09
C LEU A 246 10.10 21.94 -16.20
N ILE A 247 10.30 22.07 -14.88
CA ILE A 247 9.87 21.07 -13.89
C ILE A 247 8.34 21.00 -13.80
N GLY A 248 7.65 22.15 -13.83
CA GLY A 248 6.19 22.18 -13.83
C GLY A 248 5.55 21.63 -15.11
N SER A 249 6.24 21.70 -16.25
CA SER A 249 5.77 21.16 -17.53
C SER A 249 6.04 19.66 -17.69
N ALA A 250 7.05 19.11 -17.00
CA ALA A 250 7.36 17.67 -17.03
C ALA A 250 6.36 16.80 -16.24
N GLU A 251 5.63 17.40 -15.29
CA GLU A 251 4.65 16.69 -14.44
C GLU A 251 3.20 16.78 -14.98
N GLY A 252 2.96 17.55 -16.05
CA GLY A 252 1.62 17.92 -16.53
C GLY A 252 1.12 17.27 -17.82
N ASP A 253 1.99 16.63 -18.62
CA ASP A 253 1.62 16.12 -19.96
C ASP A 253 1.59 14.58 -20.04
N SER A 254 0.98 13.96 -19.03
CA SER A 254 0.71 12.52 -19.02
C SER A 254 -0.75 12.23 -18.68
N GLN A 255 -1.67 12.78 -19.47
CA GLN A 255 -2.99 12.16 -19.64
C GLN A 255 -3.65 12.55 -20.97
N ALA A 256 -3.10 12.05 -22.08
CA ALA A 256 -3.83 11.92 -23.33
C ALA A 256 -3.63 10.47 -23.85
N PRO A 257 -4.71 9.68 -24.05
CA PRO A 257 -4.58 8.33 -24.57
C PRO A 257 -4.22 8.40 -26.07
N PRO A 258 -3.24 7.60 -26.55
CA PRO A 258 -2.97 7.53 -27.98
C PRO A 258 -4.13 6.84 -28.72
N PRO A 259 -4.44 7.24 -29.96
CA PRO A 259 -5.52 6.66 -30.75
C PRO A 259 -5.19 5.22 -31.15
N THR A 260 -6.14 4.33 -30.90
CA THR A 260 -6.16 2.96 -31.41
C THR A 260 -6.25 2.94 -32.95
N PRO A 261 -5.41 2.17 -33.67
CA PRO A 261 -5.82 1.58 -34.93
C PRO A 261 -6.51 0.23 -34.66
N SER A 262 -7.67 0.08 -35.28
CA SER A 262 -8.55 -1.08 -35.18
C SER A 262 -8.11 -2.20 -36.12
N THR A 263 -8.10 -3.42 -35.57
CA THR A 263 -8.44 -4.71 -36.19
C THR A 263 -7.49 -5.35 -37.21
N GLY A 264 -7.00 -6.55 -36.85
CA GLY A 264 -6.43 -7.53 -37.77
C GLY A 264 -5.71 -8.68 -37.07
N GLU A 265 -6.48 -9.61 -36.48
CA GLU A 265 -6.20 -11.05 -36.35
C GLU A 265 -4.74 -11.55 -36.23
N GLN A 266 -4.34 -12.04 -35.05
CA GLN A 266 -3.83 -13.41 -34.78
C GLN A 266 -2.84 -13.48 -33.62
N ALA A 267 -3.03 -14.54 -32.83
CA ALA A 267 -2.04 -15.28 -32.05
C ALA A 267 -1.41 -14.59 -30.81
N THR A 268 -1.92 -15.00 -29.66
CA THR A 268 -1.13 -15.63 -28.58
C THR A 268 0.39 -15.72 -28.84
N SER A 269 1.17 -14.80 -28.28
CA SER A 269 2.58 -15.04 -27.96
C SER A 269 2.91 -14.32 -26.66
N GLY A 270 2.69 -15.03 -25.57
CA GLY A 270 3.27 -14.69 -24.28
C GLY A 270 4.77 -14.97 -24.27
N ALA A 271 5.51 -14.09 -23.62
CA ALA A 271 6.66 -14.44 -22.79
C ALA A 271 7.59 -15.55 -23.29
N THR A 272 8.26 -15.32 -24.41
CA THR A 272 9.59 -15.87 -24.67
C THR A 272 10.39 -14.83 -25.46
N SER A 273 10.99 -13.84 -24.80
CA SER A 273 12.22 -13.28 -25.36
C SER A 273 13.17 -14.48 -25.47
N SER A 274 13.39 -14.96 -26.70
CA SER A 274 14.05 -16.23 -26.94
C SER A 274 15.43 -16.17 -26.29
N VAL A 275 15.93 -17.30 -25.78
CA VAL A 275 17.31 -17.41 -25.27
C VAL A 275 18.31 -16.94 -26.34
N GLU A 276 17.94 -17.06 -27.61
CA GLU A 276 18.66 -16.54 -28.77
C GLU A 276 18.72 -15.00 -28.79
N ASP A 277 17.64 -14.29 -28.42
CA ASP A 277 17.64 -12.82 -28.33
C ASP A 277 18.53 -12.31 -27.20
N ILE A 278 18.54 -13.03 -26.08
CA ILE A 278 19.45 -12.73 -24.95
C ILE A 278 20.90 -12.99 -25.35
N GLY A 279 21.14 -14.06 -26.12
CA GLY A 279 22.45 -14.37 -26.70
C GLY A 279 22.95 -13.25 -27.62
N ALA A 280 22.11 -12.81 -28.56
CA ALA A 280 22.44 -11.72 -29.48
C ALA A 280 22.73 -10.39 -28.76
N LEU A 281 21.95 -10.05 -27.73
CA LEU A 281 22.20 -8.85 -26.91
C LEU A 281 23.51 -8.94 -26.12
N TYR A 282 23.92 -10.15 -25.70
CA TYR A 282 25.17 -10.36 -25.00
C TYR A 282 26.38 -10.30 -25.94
N GLU A 283 26.24 -10.76 -27.18
CA GLU A 283 27.25 -10.58 -28.23
C GLU A 283 27.43 -9.10 -28.57
N ASP A 284 26.34 -8.35 -28.78
CA ASP A 284 26.39 -6.89 -28.99
C ASP A 284 27.07 -6.14 -27.83
N TYR A 285 26.84 -6.59 -26.60
CA TYR A 285 27.49 -6.04 -25.41
C TYR A 285 29.00 -6.31 -25.39
N ILE A 286 29.43 -7.53 -25.76
CA ILE A 286 30.85 -7.89 -25.84
C ILE A 286 31.54 -7.05 -26.93
N ASP A 287 30.94 -6.95 -28.11
CA ASP A 287 31.42 -6.13 -29.22
C ASP A 287 31.58 -4.66 -28.82
N ALA A 288 30.59 -4.09 -28.15
CA ALA A 288 30.66 -2.72 -27.65
C ALA A 288 31.79 -2.55 -26.62
N ARG A 289 32.01 -3.55 -25.77
CA ARG A 289 33.07 -3.55 -24.75
C ARG A 289 34.45 -3.69 -25.37
N GLU A 290 34.61 -4.51 -26.41
CA GLU A 290 35.87 -4.61 -27.17
C GLU A 290 36.18 -3.32 -27.94
N ARG A 291 35.17 -2.68 -28.54
CA ARG A 291 35.31 -1.34 -29.15
C ARG A 291 35.70 -0.27 -28.12
N LEU A 292 35.18 -0.35 -26.90
CA LEU A 292 35.59 0.54 -25.81
C LEU A 292 37.05 0.29 -25.39
N ILE A 293 37.44 -0.98 -25.24
CA ILE A 293 38.81 -1.34 -24.83
C ILE A 293 39.81 -0.94 -25.91
N THR A 294 39.49 -1.14 -27.19
CA THR A 294 40.35 -0.73 -28.32
C THR A 294 40.46 0.79 -28.44
N THR A 295 39.37 1.54 -28.21
CA THR A 295 39.43 3.02 -28.19
C THR A 295 40.19 3.57 -26.98
N ILE A 296 40.15 2.90 -25.83
CA ILE A 296 40.94 3.26 -24.65
C ILE A 296 42.43 2.93 -24.85
N ASN A 297 42.74 1.79 -25.47
CA ASN A 297 44.11 1.34 -25.68
C ASN A 297 44.80 2.02 -26.88
N SER A 298 44.03 2.54 -27.83
CA SER A 298 44.52 3.32 -28.97
C SER A 298 43.91 4.73 -28.93
N PRO A 299 44.39 5.64 -28.06
CA PRO A 299 43.93 7.02 -28.10
C PRO A 299 44.24 7.60 -29.50
N PRO A 300 43.28 8.28 -30.16
CA PRO A 300 43.53 8.85 -31.47
C PRO A 300 44.66 9.87 -31.38
N SER A 301 45.79 9.55 -32.01
CA SER A 301 46.94 10.43 -32.14
C SER A 301 46.52 11.67 -32.94
N THR A 302 46.42 12.81 -32.27
CA THR A 302 46.13 14.11 -32.88
C THR A 302 47.37 14.63 -33.62
N ASN A 303 47.74 13.99 -34.72
CA ASN A 303 48.77 14.47 -35.64
C ASN A 303 48.23 14.41 -37.07
N THR A 304 47.35 15.35 -37.40
CA THR A 304 47.01 15.70 -38.79
C THR A 304 47.12 17.21 -38.95
N THR A 305 48.33 17.67 -39.23
CA THR A 305 48.58 18.90 -39.97
C THR A 305 48.06 18.74 -41.40
N PRO A 306 47.24 19.66 -41.93
CA PRO A 306 47.14 19.86 -43.36
C PRO A 306 48.14 20.94 -43.79
N ASP A 307 49.07 20.51 -44.61
CA ASP A 307 49.87 21.36 -45.50
C ASP A 307 48.95 21.86 -46.62
N ASP A 308 48.69 23.17 -46.69
CA ASP A 308 48.61 23.86 -47.98
C ASP A 308 48.88 25.37 -47.87
N SER A 309 50.08 25.72 -48.30
CA SER A 309 50.54 26.90 -49.05
C SER A 309 49.64 28.15 -49.25
N ARG A 310 50.30 29.31 -49.03
CA ARG A 310 50.08 30.68 -49.59
C ARG A 310 49.19 31.66 -48.82
N SER A 311 49.84 32.56 -48.07
CA SER A 311 49.93 33.99 -48.45
C SER A 311 50.86 34.73 -47.49
N MET A 312 51.89 35.35 -48.05
CA MET A 312 52.73 36.31 -47.34
C MET A 312 51.94 37.59 -47.03
N SER A 313 51.85 37.98 -45.76
CA SER A 313 51.75 39.38 -45.40
C SER A 313 52.52 39.65 -44.10
N ARG A 314 53.57 40.45 -44.25
CA ARG A 314 54.46 40.98 -43.21
C ARG A 314 53.69 41.83 -42.20
N SER A 315 53.94 41.60 -40.91
CA SER A 315 53.81 42.58 -39.82
C SER A 315 54.42 42.04 -38.50
N PRO A 316 54.84 42.91 -37.56
CA PRO A 316 56.07 42.80 -36.76
C PRO A 316 55.91 42.01 -35.44
N PRO A 317 56.99 41.72 -34.68
CA PRO A 317 56.96 40.72 -33.61
C PRO A 317 56.22 41.26 -32.39
N SER A 318 54.96 40.87 -32.24
CA SER A 318 54.25 41.05 -30.99
C SER A 318 54.74 39.98 -30.02
N ARG A 319 55.25 40.46 -28.89
CA ARG A 319 55.71 39.67 -27.75
C ARG A 319 54.73 38.52 -27.47
N ASP A 320 55.24 37.29 -27.54
CA ASP A 320 54.60 36.13 -26.92
C ASP A 320 54.59 36.35 -25.41
N ILE A 321 53.54 37.03 -24.94
CA ILE A 321 53.02 36.73 -23.61
C ILE A 321 52.40 35.36 -23.80
N GLU A 322 53.10 34.31 -23.36
CA GLU A 322 52.47 33.05 -22.99
C GLU A 322 51.40 33.39 -21.94
N ARG A 323 50.22 33.80 -22.40
CA ARG A 323 48.99 33.78 -21.62
C ARG A 323 48.79 32.30 -21.35
N ARG A 324 49.31 31.84 -20.21
CA ARG A 324 48.89 30.58 -19.61
C ARG A 324 47.37 30.66 -19.53
N ALA A 325 46.71 30.04 -20.50
CA ALA A 325 45.26 29.98 -20.55
C ALA A 325 44.82 29.51 -19.18
N SER A 326 43.97 30.31 -18.53
CA SER A 326 43.55 29.95 -17.18
C SER A 326 42.84 28.60 -17.26
N PRO A 327 42.99 27.71 -16.27
CA PRO A 327 42.28 26.43 -16.30
C PRO A 327 40.74 26.59 -16.43
N ALA A 328 40.21 27.78 -16.13
CA ALA A 328 38.82 28.13 -16.41
C ALA A 328 38.52 28.30 -17.92
N GLU A 329 39.43 28.91 -18.69
CA GLU A 329 39.29 29.07 -20.14
C GLU A 329 39.35 27.73 -20.89
N THR A 330 40.09 26.74 -20.37
CA THR A 330 40.13 25.38 -20.95
C THR A 330 38.92 24.54 -20.56
N LEU A 331 38.29 24.79 -19.41
CA LEU A 331 37.13 24.03 -18.93
C LEU A 331 35.79 24.55 -19.49
N LEU A 332 35.67 25.85 -19.78
CA LEU A 332 34.44 26.48 -20.31
C LEU A 332 33.73 25.70 -21.44
N PRO A 333 34.41 25.25 -22.52
CA PRO A 333 33.74 24.49 -23.59
C PRO A 333 33.25 23.12 -23.14
N HIS A 334 33.80 22.54 -22.06
CA HIS A 334 33.42 21.24 -21.53
C HIS A 334 32.35 21.30 -20.44
N ILE A 335 32.07 22.47 -19.85
CA ILE A 335 31.06 22.64 -18.78
C ILE A 335 29.69 22.14 -19.23
N ARG A 336 29.27 22.45 -20.47
CA ARG A 336 27.98 21.97 -20.99
C ARG A 336 27.90 20.44 -21.05
N ARG A 337 29.01 19.79 -21.43
CA ARG A 337 29.10 18.32 -21.47
C ARG A 337 29.13 17.73 -20.07
N LEU A 338 29.85 18.35 -19.14
CA LEU A 338 29.89 17.91 -17.75
C LEU A 338 28.51 18.09 -17.07
N ALA A 339 27.84 19.20 -17.32
CA ALA A 339 26.49 19.46 -16.84
C ALA A 339 25.49 18.43 -17.39
N SER A 340 25.53 18.13 -18.70
CA SER A 340 24.66 17.10 -19.28
C SER A 340 24.96 15.71 -18.73
N THR A 341 26.25 15.36 -18.51
CA THR A 341 26.59 14.09 -17.86
C THR A 341 26.09 14.01 -16.42
N LYS A 342 26.12 15.11 -15.67
CA LYS A 342 25.60 15.16 -14.29
C LYS A 342 24.09 15.02 -14.24
N LEU A 343 23.36 15.66 -15.17
CA LEU A 343 21.92 15.48 -15.31
C LEU A 343 21.56 14.04 -15.66
N ASN A 344 22.31 13.42 -16.60
CA ASN A 344 22.11 12.02 -16.95
C ASN A 344 22.40 11.08 -15.77
N GLU A 345 23.47 11.34 -15.01
CA GLU A 345 23.79 10.58 -13.79
C GLU A 345 22.64 10.66 -12.78
N GLN A 346 22.10 11.86 -12.55
CA GLN A 346 20.96 12.06 -11.64
C GLN A 346 19.70 11.34 -12.13
N ALA A 347 19.39 11.42 -13.43
CA ALA A 347 18.26 10.72 -14.04
C ALA A 347 18.39 9.19 -13.91
N LEU A 348 19.58 8.64 -14.15
CA LEU A 348 19.86 7.22 -13.99
C LEU A 348 19.75 6.78 -12.52
N LEU A 349 20.22 7.60 -11.57
CA LEU A 349 20.07 7.31 -10.15
C LEU A 349 18.59 7.28 -9.75
N GLN A 350 17.79 8.24 -10.22
CA GLN A 350 16.35 8.27 -9.98
C GLN A 350 15.66 7.04 -10.56
N GLN A 351 15.97 6.68 -11.81
CA GLN A 351 15.43 5.48 -12.45
C GLN A 351 15.82 4.21 -11.68
N SER A 352 17.08 4.11 -11.24
CA SER A 352 17.55 2.95 -10.47
C SER A 352 16.84 2.83 -9.12
N ALA A 353 16.59 3.95 -8.43
CA ALA A 353 15.87 3.97 -7.17
C ALA A 353 14.40 3.60 -7.36
N TYR A 354 13.78 4.09 -8.44
CA TYR A 354 12.41 3.73 -8.82
C TYR A 354 12.28 2.23 -9.09
N LEU A 355 13.17 1.66 -9.92
CA LEU A 355 13.14 0.23 -10.24
C LEU A 355 13.38 -0.64 -9.00
N ARG A 356 14.30 -0.26 -8.11
CA ARG A 356 14.49 -0.97 -6.83
C ARG A 356 13.24 -0.97 -5.96
N ARG A 357 12.52 0.16 -5.91
CA ARG A 357 11.25 0.25 -5.20
C ARG A 357 10.21 -0.65 -5.84
N GLN A 358 10.08 -0.64 -7.17
CA GLN A 358 9.13 -1.49 -7.89
C GLN A 358 9.42 -2.99 -7.69
N ILE A 359 10.70 -3.39 -7.73
CA ILE A 359 11.12 -4.76 -7.47
C ILE A 359 10.75 -5.15 -6.04
N SER A 360 11.08 -4.32 -5.04
CA SER A 360 10.73 -4.61 -3.65
C SER A 360 9.22 -4.71 -3.41
N THR A 361 8.42 -3.88 -4.09
CA THR A 361 6.95 -3.99 -4.01
C THR A 361 6.47 -5.30 -4.63
N ALA A 362 6.94 -5.64 -5.83
CA ALA A 362 6.57 -6.89 -6.51
C ALA A 362 6.99 -8.12 -5.68
N GLU A 363 8.20 -8.14 -5.13
CA GLU A 363 8.67 -9.22 -4.24
C GLU A 363 7.79 -9.37 -3.00
N SER A 364 7.36 -8.25 -2.40
CA SER A 364 6.46 -8.29 -1.23
C SER A 364 5.07 -8.82 -1.59
N GLU A 365 4.57 -8.50 -2.78
CA GLU A 365 3.30 -9.00 -3.30
C GLU A 365 3.38 -10.49 -3.60
N ASP A 366 4.45 -10.95 -4.25
CA ASP A 366 4.70 -12.36 -4.53
C ASP A 366 4.82 -13.18 -3.24
N GLN A 367 5.56 -12.68 -2.25
CA GLN A 367 5.65 -13.32 -0.93
C GLN A 367 4.28 -13.45 -0.25
N ARG A 368 3.46 -12.39 -0.32
CA ARG A 368 2.10 -12.41 0.23
C ARG A 368 1.22 -13.41 -0.53
N LEU A 369 1.32 -13.49 -1.85
CA LEU A 369 0.58 -14.45 -2.67
C LEU A 369 1.00 -15.88 -2.36
N ILE A 370 2.30 -16.15 -2.24
CA ILE A 370 2.82 -17.49 -1.88
C ILE A 370 2.32 -17.89 -0.49
N LEU A 371 2.38 -16.99 0.50
CA LEU A 371 1.84 -17.26 1.84
C LEU A 371 0.35 -17.55 1.82
N ARG A 372 -0.42 -16.75 1.07
CA ARG A 372 -1.86 -16.99 0.91
C ARG A 372 -2.14 -18.34 0.24
N LEU A 373 -1.40 -18.69 -0.81
CA LEU A 373 -1.52 -19.99 -1.48
C LEU A 373 -1.11 -21.12 -0.54
N ALA A 374 -0.13 -20.92 0.35
CA ALA A 374 0.27 -21.91 1.34
C ALA A 374 -0.83 -22.12 2.38
N ASP A 375 -1.47 -21.04 2.83
CA ASP A 375 -2.58 -21.10 3.78
C ASP A 375 -3.86 -21.71 3.15
N GLU A 376 -4.08 -21.50 1.85
CA GLU A 376 -5.19 -22.12 1.10
C GLU A 376 -4.89 -23.57 0.68
N SER A 377 -3.62 -23.97 0.62
CA SER A 377 -3.21 -25.32 0.22
C SER A 377 -3.35 -26.30 1.38
N HIS A 378 -3.98 -27.45 1.09
CA HIS A 378 -3.98 -28.59 2.02
C HIS A 378 -2.76 -29.50 1.85
N ILE A 379 -1.86 -29.19 0.91
CA ILE A 379 -0.68 -30.00 0.61
C ILE A 379 0.53 -29.51 1.41
N VAL A 380 0.61 -28.22 1.69
CA VAL A 380 1.77 -27.59 2.35
C VAL A 380 1.34 -27.05 3.71
N GLN A 381 2.26 -27.03 4.68
CA GLN A 381 1.98 -26.45 6.00
C GLN A 381 1.74 -24.93 5.91
N PRO A 382 0.80 -24.38 6.69
CA PRO A 382 0.54 -22.94 6.71
C PRO A 382 1.80 -22.19 7.13
N GLY A 383 2.11 -21.09 6.43
CA GLY A 383 3.34 -20.31 6.63
C GLY A 383 4.56 -20.78 5.81
N ALA A 384 4.43 -21.76 4.92
CA ALA A 384 5.48 -22.16 3.99
C ALA A 384 5.69 -21.11 2.89
N SER A 385 6.64 -20.19 3.10
CA SER A 385 6.98 -19.12 2.16
C SER A 385 8.07 -19.48 1.16
N LYS A 386 8.76 -20.61 1.35
CA LYS A 386 9.90 -21.01 0.50
C LYS A 386 9.49 -22.06 -0.50
N GLY A 387 9.91 -21.88 -1.76
CA GLY A 387 9.65 -22.86 -2.82
C GLY A 387 10.21 -24.27 -2.54
N LYS A 388 11.22 -24.38 -1.66
CA LYS A 388 11.75 -25.68 -1.22
C LYS A 388 10.69 -26.49 -0.45
N ASP A 389 9.92 -25.85 0.40
CA ASP A 389 8.90 -26.49 1.24
C ASP A 389 7.76 -27.02 0.36
N TRP A 390 7.39 -26.26 -0.68
CA TRP A 390 6.45 -26.69 -1.72
C TRP A 390 6.95 -27.88 -2.52
N ALA A 391 8.24 -27.89 -2.88
CA ALA A 391 8.84 -29.00 -3.63
C ALA A 391 8.89 -30.29 -2.78
N GLU A 392 9.16 -30.17 -1.48
CA GLU A 392 9.16 -31.30 -0.55
C GLU A 392 7.75 -31.84 -0.31
N ALA A 393 6.79 -30.96 -0.01
CA ALA A 393 5.39 -31.33 0.15
C ALA A 393 4.80 -31.96 -1.12
N GLY A 394 5.17 -31.46 -2.31
CA GLY A 394 4.77 -32.05 -3.57
C GLY A 394 5.33 -33.47 -3.77
N LYS A 395 6.58 -33.72 -3.37
CA LYS A 395 7.17 -35.06 -3.39
C LYS A 395 6.47 -36.00 -2.40
N GLU A 396 6.16 -35.52 -1.20
CA GLU A 396 5.45 -36.30 -0.18
C GLU A 396 4.03 -36.65 -0.64
N ALA A 397 3.29 -35.68 -1.19
CA ALA A 397 1.95 -35.92 -1.73
C ALA A 397 1.97 -36.90 -2.92
N SER A 398 2.96 -36.80 -3.81
CA SER A 398 3.15 -37.76 -4.91
C SER A 398 3.45 -39.17 -4.39
N ARG A 399 4.30 -39.28 -3.37
CA ARG A 399 4.58 -40.56 -2.71
C ARG A 399 3.33 -41.14 -2.02
N ALA A 400 2.59 -40.33 -1.27
CA ALA A 400 1.38 -40.78 -0.59
C ALA A 400 0.29 -41.23 -1.57
N THR A 401 0.13 -40.55 -2.70
CA THR A 401 -0.84 -40.93 -3.74
C THR A 401 -0.43 -42.21 -4.46
N THR A 402 0.86 -42.39 -4.78
CA THR A 402 1.35 -43.65 -5.38
C THR A 402 1.24 -44.83 -4.42
N GLU A 403 1.55 -44.65 -3.13
CA GLU A 403 1.37 -45.68 -2.10
C GLU A 403 -0.12 -46.07 -1.97
N ALA A 404 -1.02 -45.09 -1.81
CA ALA A 404 -2.46 -45.33 -1.74
C ALA A 404 -3.05 -45.99 -2.99
N ALA A 405 -2.56 -45.63 -4.19
CA ALA A 405 -2.93 -46.28 -5.43
C ALA A 405 -2.45 -47.74 -5.47
N SER A 406 -1.22 -48.02 -5.03
CA SER A 406 -0.67 -49.37 -4.97
C SER A 406 -1.42 -50.26 -3.98
N GLU A 407 -1.83 -49.71 -2.83
CA GLU A 407 -2.63 -50.44 -1.83
C GLU A 407 -4.02 -50.79 -2.37
N ARG A 408 -4.68 -49.83 -3.02
CA ARG A 408 -5.98 -50.07 -3.68
C ARG A 408 -5.88 -51.11 -4.79
N LEU A 409 -4.79 -51.09 -5.56
CA LEU A 409 -4.54 -52.08 -6.60
C LEU A 409 -4.38 -53.47 -5.99
N LYS A 410 -3.54 -53.63 -4.96
CA LYS A 410 -3.37 -54.90 -4.23
C LYS A 410 -4.67 -55.39 -3.59
N ALA A 411 -5.48 -54.49 -3.04
CA ALA A 411 -6.79 -54.83 -2.49
C ALA A 411 -7.76 -55.29 -3.59
N GLY A 412 -7.73 -54.63 -4.76
CA GLY A 412 -8.49 -55.01 -5.95
C GLY A 412 -8.08 -56.39 -6.46
N GLU A 413 -6.77 -56.68 -6.57
CA GLU A 413 -6.26 -57.99 -6.98
C GLU A 413 -6.67 -59.10 -6.01
N LYS A 414 -6.65 -58.85 -4.70
CA LYS A 414 -7.15 -59.82 -3.71
C LYS A 414 -8.65 -60.05 -3.86
N ALA A 415 -9.42 -58.99 -4.11
CA ALA A 415 -10.86 -59.10 -4.31
C ALA A 415 -11.20 -59.86 -5.59
N THR A 416 -10.48 -59.63 -6.70
CA THR A 416 -10.68 -60.35 -7.96
C THR A 416 -10.24 -61.81 -7.83
N ALA A 417 -9.13 -62.10 -7.14
CA ALA A 417 -8.71 -63.47 -6.85
C ALA A 417 -9.75 -64.22 -6.00
N SER A 418 -10.30 -63.56 -4.96
CA SER A 418 -11.37 -64.12 -4.14
C SER A 418 -12.65 -64.36 -4.94
N ALA A 419 -13.02 -63.44 -5.83
CA ALA A 419 -14.18 -63.59 -6.70
C ALA A 419 -13.99 -64.73 -7.71
N LYS A 420 -12.78 -64.89 -8.25
CA LYS A 420 -12.44 -66.02 -9.12
C LYS A 420 -12.54 -67.35 -8.38
N GLY A 421 -12.00 -67.45 -7.16
CA GLY A 421 -12.14 -68.65 -6.34
C GLY A 421 -13.60 -69.01 -6.06
N ALA A 422 -14.44 -68.01 -5.74
CA ALA A 422 -15.86 -68.24 -5.56
C ALA A 422 -16.58 -68.68 -6.85
N LEU A 423 -16.14 -68.20 -8.01
CA LEU A 423 -16.67 -68.64 -9.32
C LEU A 423 -16.28 -70.09 -9.60
N ASP A 424 -15.01 -70.44 -9.40
CA ASP A 424 -14.50 -71.80 -9.56
C ASP A 424 -15.26 -72.76 -8.63
N ASP A 425 -15.50 -72.36 -7.37
CA ASP A 425 -16.31 -73.15 -6.42
C ASP A 425 -17.72 -73.43 -6.95
N ILE A 426 -18.39 -72.43 -7.54
CA ILE A 426 -19.72 -72.58 -8.15
C ILE A 426 -19.68 -73.50 -9.38
N GLU A 427 -18.65 -73.38 -10.22
CA GLU A 427 -18.47 -74.21 -11.42
C GLU A 427 -18.20 -75.69 -11.08
N HIS A 428 -17.70 -75.99 -9.87
CA HIS A 428 -17.52 -77.35 -9.36
C HIS A 428 -18.76 -77.92 -8.63
N VAL A 429 -19.86 -77.15 -8.51
CA VAL A 429 -21.14 -77.64 -7.95
C VAL A 429 -21.97 -78.59 -8.88
N PRO A 430 -21.77 -78.74 -10.20
CA PRO A 430 -22.56 -79.68 -10.99
C PRO A 430 -21.94 -81.08 -10.92
N LYS A 431 -22.47 -81.91 -10.00
CA LYS A 431 -22.57 -83.38 -10.11
C LYS A 431 -23.32 -84.03 -8.94
N VAL A 432 -23.40 -83.37 -7.79
CA VAL A 432 -24.10 -83.92 -6.62
C VAL A 432 -25.63 -83.96 -6.80
N PHE A 433 -26.18 -83.16 -7.72
CA PHE A 433 -27.61 -83.16 -8.03
C PHE A 433 -28.03 -84.09 -9.19
N GLU A 434 -27.10 -84.70 -9.93
CA GLU A 434 -27.44 -85.70 -10.96
C GLU A 434 -27.50 -87.14 -10.41
N ASP A 435 -26.91 -87.42 -9.25
CA ASP A 435 -26.96 -88.76 -8.61
C ASP A 435 -28.20 -88.96 -7.69
N LEU A 436 -29.16 -88.03 -7.71
CA LEU A 436 -30.40 -88.06 -6.91
C LEU A 436 -31.68 -88.19 -7.76
N SER A 437 -31.56 -88.49 -9.06
CA SER A 437 -32.69 -88.78 -9.96
C SER A 437 -32.90 -90.26 -10.21
#